data_AF-A0A5M5P7M6-F1
#
_entry.id   AF-A0A5M5P7M6-F1
#
_cell.length_a   1.000
_cell.length_b   1.000
_cell.length_c   1.000
_cell.angle_alpha   90.00
_cell.angle_beta   90.00
_cell.angle_gamma   90.00
#
_symmetry.space_group_name_H-M   'P 1'
#
loop_
_entity.id
_entity.type
_entity.pdbx_description
1 polymer ?
#
loop_
_entity_poly.entity_id
_entity_poly.type
_entity_poly.pdbx_seq_one_letter_code
_entity_poly.pdbx_strand_id
1 'polypeptide(L)'
;MNSANYTYQQCLSTYSIWIESCIDKEQKDYYKECTNFEIWYSRIKGNRIQIIFFKDCRDYQYILEHSTFAWRIDIHYEYCRIYHCPLGCTREQIIDIIIKAIINIYKNGDIPKRR
;
A
#
# COMPACT_ATOMS: atom_id res chain seq x y z
N MET A 1 6.14 28.23 0.16
CA MET A 1 6.77 27.00 -0.39
C MET A 1 5.86 25.81 -0.11
N ASN A 2 5.57 25.04 -1.16
CA ASN A 2 4.64 23.92 -1.28
C ASN A 2 4.54 22.98 -0.06
N SER A 3 3.56 23.19 0.82
CA SER A 3 3.19 22.25 1.90
C SER A 3 2.86 20.85 1.37
N ALA A 4 2.29 20.78 0.16
CA ALA A 4 2.00 19.53 -0.55
C ALA A 4 3.27 18.75 -0.94
N ASN A 5 4.29 19.42 -1.49
CA ASN A 5 5.55 18.77 -1.87
C ASN A 5 6.34 18.30 -0.65
N TYR A 6 6.31 19.08 0.44
CA TYR A 6 6.96 18.69 1.69
C TYR A 6 6.31 17.42 2.27
N THR A 7 4.98 17.36 2.25
CA THR A 7 4.22 16.19 2.73
C THR A 7 4.48 14.94 1.87
N TYR A 8 4.61 15.10 0.56
CA TYR A 8 4.94 13.99 -0.34
C TYR A 8 6.32 13.40 -0.05
N GLN A 9 7.37 14.22 0.02
CA GLN A 9 8.73 13.74 0.24
C GLN A 9 8.90 13.07 1.61
N GLN A 10 8.26 13.61 2.65
CA GLN A 10 8.22 12.97 3.97
C GLN A 10 7.54 11.60 3.92
N CYS A 11 6.38 11.52 3.26
CA CYS A 11 5.66 10.26 3.11
C CYS A 11 6.48 9.24 2.31
N LEU A 12 7.07 9.66 1.19
CA LEU A 12 7.93 8.80 0.39
C LEU A 12 9.10 8.27 1.22
N SER A 13 9.82 9.13 1.93
CA SER A 13 10.93 8.73 2.81
C SER A 13 10.49 7.75 3.90
N THR A 14 9.31 7.96 4.49
CA THR A 14 8.79 7.12 5.57
C THR A 14 8.45 5.72 5.07
N TYR A 15 7.82 5.60 3.90
CA TYR A 15 7.20 4.35 3.46
C TYR A 15 7.93 3.62 2.33
N SER A 16 8.93 4.24 1.68
CA SER A 16 9.58 3.70 0.48
C SER A 16 10.05 2.26 0.66
N ILE A 17 10.77 1.95 1.73
CA ILE A 17 11.33 0.62 1.98
C ILE A 17 10.24 -0.47 1.94
N TRP A 18 9.06 -0.20 2.51
CA TRP A 18 7.96 -1.18 2.51
C TRP A 18 7.27 -1.25 1.16
N ILE A 19 7.07 -0.11 0.48
CA ILE A 19 6.48 -0.07 -0.86
C ILE A 19 7.36 -0.84 -1.86
N GLU A 20 8.65 -0.57 -1.86
CA GLU A 20 9.63 -1.25 -2.71
C GLU A 20 9.73 -2.74 -2.37
N SER A 21 9.66 -3.11 -1.09
CA SER A 21 9.61 -4.53 -0.70
C SER A 21 8.37 -5.23 -1.27
N CYS A 22 7.21 -4.58 -1.27
CA CYS A 22 5.99 -5.15 -1.85
C CYS A 22 6.11 -5.31 -3.38
N ILE A 23 6.59 -4.25 -4.06
CA ILE A 23 6.63 -4.18 -5.52
C ILE A 23 7.75 -5.01 -6.14
N ASP A 24 8.94 -5.01 -5.54
CA ASP A 24 10.15 -5.56 -6.16
C ASP A 24 10.53 -6.95 -5.62
N LYS A 25 10.03 -7.32 -4.43
CA LYS A 25 10.37 -8.61 -3.78
C LYS A 25 9.15 -9.51 -3.62
N GLU A 26 8.14 -9.05 -2.90
CA GLU A 26 7.02 -9.89 -2.49
C GLU A 26 6.07 -10.18 -3.66
N GLN A 27 5.81 -9.19 -4.51
CA GLN A 27 4.96 -9.31 -5.70
C GLN A 27 5.65 -8.70 -6.90
N LYS A 28 6.88 -9.17 -7.15
CA LYS A 28 7.78 -8.63 -8.17
C LYS A 28 7.06 -8.34 -9.47
N ASP A 29 7.01 -7.06 -9.85
CA ASP A 29 6.42 -6.58 -11.10
C ASP A 29 4.91 -6.88 -11.30
N TYR A 30 4.22 -7.42 -10.29
CA TYR A 30 2.83 -7.87 -10.45
C TYR A 30 1.85 -6.71 -10.70
N TYR A 31 2.22 -5.49 -10.30
CA TYR A 31 1.47 -4.27 -10.60
C TYR A 31 1.23 -4.06 -12.11
N LYS A 32 2.06 -4.65 -12.98
CA LYS A 32 1.92 -4.58 -14.44
C LYS A 32 0.76 -5.42 -14.99
N GLU A 33 0.32 -6.43 -14.25
CA GLU A 33 -0.70 -7.40 -14.69
C GLU A 33 -1.98 -7.34 -13.85
N CYS A 34 -1.91 -6.77 -12.65
CA CYS A 34 -3.05 -6.68 -11.75
C CYS A 34 -4.02 -5.55 -12.16
N THR A 35 -5.24 -5.64 -11.65
CA THR A 35 -6.29 -4.63 -11.88
C THR A 35 -6.55 -3.80 -10.62
N ASN A 36 -6.14 -4.31 -9.46
CA ASN A 36 -6.36 -3.71 -8.16
C ASN A 36 -5.12 -3.85 -7.28
N PHE A 37 -5.03 -2.96 -6.30
CA PHE A 37 -4.16 -3.15 -5.16
C PHE A 37 -4.84 -2.71 -3.87
N GLU A 38 -4.47 -3.36 -2.77
CA GLU A 38 -4.94 -3.04 -1.44
C GLU A 38 -3.79 -2.56 -0.58
N ILE A 39 -4.01 -1.47 0.17
CA ILE A 39 -3.09 -0.99 1.19
C ILE A 39 -3.64 -1.41 2.55
N TRP A 40 -2.89 -2.25 3.26
CA TRP A 40 -3.10 -2.60 4.66
C TRP A 40 -2.28 -1.69 5.55
N TYR A 41 -2.93 -1.11 6.56
CA TYR A 41 -2.34 -0.10 7.42
C TYR A 41 -2.89 -0.17 8.85
N SER A 42 -2.14 0.43 9.77
CA SER A 42 -2.54 0.57 11.18
C SER A 42 -3.01 1.99 11.46
N ARG A 43 -3.40 2.26 12.71
CA ARG A 43 -3.87 3.59 13.09
C ARG A 43 -2.80 4.67 13.08
N ILE A 44 -1.57 4.29 13.41
CA ILE A 44 -0.49 5.22 13.72
C ILE A 44 0.28 5.53 12.43
N LYS A 45 0.39 6.80 12.09
CA LYS A 45 1.17 7.25 10.93
C LYS A 45 2.64 6.91 11.16
N GLY A 46 3.27 6.33 10.14
CA GLY A 46 4.67 5.91 10.15
C GLY A 46 4.89 4.45 10.53
N ASN A 47 3.83 3.76 10.97
CA ASN A 47 3.88 2.31 11.08
C ASN A 47 3.99 1.67 9.70
N ARG A 48 4.50 0.43 9.69
CA ARG A 48 4.60 -0.38 8.48
C ARG A 48 3.25 -0.46 7.75
N ILE A 49 3.31 -0.58 6.43
CA ILE A 49 2.20 -0.92 5.54
C ILE A 49 2.50 -2.23 4.81
N GLN A 50 1.44 -2.89 4.34
CA GLN A 50 1.52 -4.00 3.39
C GLN A 50 0.69 -3.65 2.16
N ILE A 51 1.21 -3.92 0.96
CA ILE A 51 0.48 -3.74 -0.28
C ILE A 51 0.26 -5.11 -0.90
N ILE A 52 -0.96 -5.33 -1.38
CA ILE A 52 -1.32 -6.54 -2.13
C ILE A 52 -1.84 -6.14 -3.50
N PHE A 53 -1.13 -6.51 -4.56
CA PHE A 53 -1.60 -6.41 -5.94
C PHE A 53 -2.41 -7.66 -6.32
N PHE A 54 -3.56 -7.52 -6.98
CA PHE A 54 -4.41 -8.66 -7.36
C PHE A 54 -5.31 -8.38 -8.58
N LYS A 55 -5.69 -9.44 -9.29
CA LYS A 55 -6.54 -9.40 -10.50
C LYS A 55 -8.02 -9.52 -10.19
N ASP A 56 -8.40 -10.43 -9.31
CA ASP A 56 -9.77 -10.67 -8.87
C ASP A 56 -9.80 -11.31 -7.46
N CYS A 57 -10.99 -11.63 -6.97
CA CYS A 57 -11.16 -12.21 -5.63
C CYS A 57 -10.48 -13.59 -5.48
N ARG A 58 -10.43 -14.41 -6.54
CA ARG A 58 -9.78 -15.73 -6.49
C ARG A 58 -8.27 -15.58 -6.43
N ASP A 59 -7.73 -14.68 -7.24
CA ASP A 59 -6.31 -14.33 -7.21
C ASP A 59 -5.90 -13.79 -5.84
N TYR A 60 -6.72 -12.91 -5.27
CA TYR A 60 -6.50 -12.38 -3.92
C TYR A 60 -6.45 -13.48 -2.84
N GLN A 61 -7.43 -14.40 -2.84
CA GLN A 61 -7.44 -15.54 -1.92
C GLN A 61 -6.22 -16.43 -2.09
N TYR A 62 -5.85 -16.72 -3.35
CA TYR A 62 -4.66 -17.51 -3.65
C TYR A 62 -3.39 -16.85 -3.08
N ILE A 63 -3.24 -15.54 -3.24
CA ILE A 63 -2.12 -14.77 -2.67
C ILE A 63 -2.09 -14.90 -1.14
N LEU A 64 -3.23 -14.77 -0.46
CA LEU A 64 -3.30 -14.89 0.99
C LEU A 64 -2.95 -16.30 1.49
N GLU A 65 -3.34 -17.33 0.75
CA GLU A 65 -3.04 -18.73 1.13
C GLU A 65 -1.58 -19.11 0.90
N HIS A 66 -0.91 -18.50 -0.09
CA HIS A 66 0.40 -18.96 -0.58
C HIS A 66 1.55 -17.97 -0.33
N SER A 67 1.28 -16.75 0.12
CA SER A 67 2.32 -15.73 0.32
C SER A 67 2.79 -15.65 1.75
N THR A 68 4.11 -15.63 1.95
CA THR A 68 4.71 -15.51 3.29
C THR A 68 4.49 -14.16 3.96
N PHE A 69 3.99 -13.14 3.25
CA PHE A 69 3.57 -11.89 3.87
C PHE A 69 2.12 -11.92 4.36
N ALA A 70 1.32 -12.92 3.97
CA ALA A 70 -0.10 -12.98 4.27
C ALA A 70 -0.40 -13.08 5.77
N TRP A 71 0.35 -13.89 6.51
CA TRP A 71 0.19 -13.97 7.97
C TRP A 71 0.38 -12.62 8.69
N ARG A 72 1.15 -11.69 8.10
CA ARG A 72 1.35 -10.36 8.68
C ARG A 72 0.10 -9.49 8.55
N ILE A 73 -0.72 -9.73 7.52
CA ILE A 73 -1.96 -8.98 7.28
C ILE A 73 -2.91 -9.16 8.45
N ASP A 74 -3.17 -10.41 8.82
CA ASP A 74 -4.12 -10.76 9.88
C ASP A 74 -3.66 -10.32 11.28
N ILE A 75 -2.34 -10.18 11.50
CA ILE A 75 -1.77 -9.93 12.83
C ILE A 75 -1.42 -8.46 13.06
N HIS A 76 -0.95 -7.74 12.03
CA HIS A 76 -0.32 -6.43 12.21
C HIS A 76 -1.12 -5.24 11.69
N TYR A 77 -2.22 -5.46 10.98
CA TYR A 77 -2.97 -4.39 10.33
C TYR A 77 -4.42 -4.37 10.78
N GLU A 78 -4.97 -3.17 10.89
CA GLU A 78 -6.33 -2.94 11.43
C GLU A 78 -7.31 -2.54 10.33
N TYR A 79 -6.79 -1.98 9.24
CA TYR A 79 -7.58 -1.40 8.18
C TYR A 79 -6.98 -1.74 6.82
N CYS A 80 -7.85 -1.78 5.82
CA CYS A 80 -7.47 -1.89 4.43
C CYS A 80 -8.23 -0.87 3.57
N ARG A 81 -7.62 -0.48 2.46
CA ARG A 81 -8.29 0.26 1.37
C ARG A 81 -7.86 -0.28 0.03
N ILE A 82 -8.85 -0.52 -0.83
CA ILE A 82 -8.66 -1.01 -2.20
C ILE A 82 -8.62 0.17 -3.17
N TYR A 83 -7.75 0.06 -4.16
CA TYR A 83 -7.53 1.02 -5.24
C TYR A 83 -7.40 0.26 -6.57
N HIS A 84 -7.68 0.95 -7.68
CA HIS A 84 -7.49 0.40 -9.02
C HIS A 84 -6.07 0.66 -9.53
N CYS A 85 -5.47 -0.35 -10.14
CA CYS A 85 -4.21 -0.18 -10.86
C CYS A 85 -4.47 0.41 -12.25
N PRO A 86 -3.75 1.47 -12.64
CA PRO A 86 -3.79 1.95 -14.02
C PRO A 86 -3.17 0.91 -14.97
N LEU A 87 -3.81 0.72 -16.13
CA LEU A 87 -3.31 -0.16 -17.17
C LEU A 87 -1.94 0.34 -17.69
N GLY A 88 -0.96 -0.57 -17.71
CA GLY A 88 0.38 -0.27 -18.23
C GLY A 88 1.15 0.78 -17.42
N CYS A 89 0.83 0.96 -16.13
CA CYS A 89 1.57 1.91 -15.29
C CYS A 89 3.03 1.51 -15.09
N THR A 90 3.91 2.50 -14.94
CA THR A 90 5.31 2.28 -14.56
C THR A 90 5.45 2.09 -13.05
N ARG A 91 6.61 1.58 -12.62
CA ARG A 91 6.97 1.45 -11.20
C ARG A 91 6.83 2.79 -10.47
N GLU A 92 7.33 3.86 -11.06
CA GLU A 92 7.31 5.20 -10.47
C GLU A 92 5.88 5.73 -10.35
N GLN A 93 5.04 5.46 -11.35
CA GLN A 93 3.63 5.86 -11.33
C GLN A 93 2.86 5.12 -10.23
N ILE A 94 3.06 3.80 -10.08
CA ILE A 94 2.36 3.07 -9.03
C ILE A 94 2.84 3.49 -7.64
N ILE A 95 4.13 3.77 -7.45
CA ILE A 95 4.67 4.33 -6.20
C ILE A 95 4.03 5.69 -5.89
N ASP A 96 3.95 6.60 -6.86
CA ASP A 96 3.33 7.91 -6.68
C ASP A 96 1.85 7.79 -6.27
N ILE A 97 1.10 6.88 -6.89
CA ILE A 97 -0.30 6.61 -6.53
C ILE A 97 -0.39 6.10 -5.09
N ILE A 98 0.45 5.14 -4.70
CA ILE A 98 0.47 4.58 -3.35
C ILE A 98 0.80 5.67 -2.33
N ILE A 99 1.81 6.52 -2.59
CA ILE A 99 2.17 7.62 -1.68
C ILE A 99 1.01 8.60 -1.51
N LYS A 100 0.36 9.00 -2.60
CA LYS A 100 -0.83 9.88 -2.54
C LYS A 100 -1.98 9.24 -1.76
N ALA A 101 -2.18 7.94 -1.91
CA ALA A 101 -3.17 7.19 -1.15
C ALA A 101 -2.86 7.20 0.36
N ILE A 102 -1.60 6.95 0.76
CA ILE A 102 -1.16 6.98 2.16
C ILE A 102 -1.32 8.38 2.77
N ILE A 103 -0.95 9.43 2.02
CA ILE A 103 -1.15 10.82 2.45
C ILE A 103 -2.63 11.07 2.73
N ASN A 104 -3.54 10.62 1.86
CA ASN A 104 -4.98 10.78 2.07
C ASN A 104 -5.51 9.96 3.26
N ILE A 105 -4.97 8.76 3.50
CA ILE A 105 -5.30 7.93 4.67
C ILE A 105 -4.98 8.68 5.97
N TYR A 106 -3.77 9.24 6.07
CA TYR A 106 -3.28 9.92 7.28
C TYR A 106 -3.36 11.46 7.21
N LYS A 107 -4.23 12.01 6.36
CA LYS A 107 -4.31 13.47 6.16
C LYS A 107 -4.67 14.24 7.43
N ASN A 108 -5.36 13.57 8.36
CA ASN A 108 -5.79 14.12 9.64
C ASN A 108 -4.90 13.64 10.81
N GLY A 109 -3.72 13.06 10.53
CA GLY A 109 -2.87 12.42 11.53
C GLY A 109 -3.28 10.97 11.81
N ASP A 110 -3.09 10.54 13.05
CA ASP A 110 -3.43 9.19 13.50
C ASP A 110 -4.94 8.94 13.49
N ILE A 111 -5.32 7.71 13.18
CA ILE A 111 -6.73 7.31 13.12
C ILE A 111 -7.25 7.07 14.56
N PRO A 112 -8.34 7.72 15.01
CA PRO A 112 -8.87 7.55 16.38
C PRO A 112 -9.30 6.11 16.71
N LYS A 113 -9.22 5.66 17.97
CA LYS A 113 -9.79 4.35 18.38
C LYS A 113 -11.30 4.48 18.27
N ARG A 114 -11.92 3.64 17.44
CA ARG A 114 -13.37 3.46 17.51
C ARG A 114 -13.65 2.93 18.92
N ARG A 115 -14.50 3.66 19.65
CA ARG A 115 -14.99 3.24 20.96
C ARG A 115 -15.87 2.02 20.81
#